data_AF-A0A9W8H4D3-F1
#
_entry.id   AF-A0A9W8H4D3-F1
#
_cell.length_a   1.000
_cell.length_b   1.000
_cell.length_c   1.000
_cell.angle_alpha   90.00
_cell.angle_beta   90.00
_cell.angle_gamma   90.00
#
_symmetry.space_group_name_H-M   'P 1'
#
loop_
_entity.id
_entity.type
_entity.pdbx_description
1 polymer ?
#
loop_
_entity_poly.entity_id
_entity_poly.type
_entity_poly.pdbx_seq_one_letter_code
_entity_poly.pdbx_strand_id
1 'polypeptide(L)'
;MLRVLGIGPARRAGAVFAQRRFMAAAAAEIQVLADRASECLKKTRAVPWYTMAKEHMVPTRHLSRAFEEGTAVRRHWEFQAAQITALADHLYSEELGRADWGAVAREAEMALVDCLCLFDPGASRIQPRSKPAVGDWTPKELHALHSVVVNNFADMGTSEWQLVGVYMNIEGRDCRSMFGLIMNPCMREDVFEAVRDCLAKLPGWDDVQARLPIFGSAQSLQTAYYKYRHRRDQSASRGNQDSRETASPTKGRSPGPWPDPGASGIPVQPPPYAATVDQEVRRQLQQGGKVDWARVGSVVGESQLRCLEACRVDESKAGWTYHPDTFSELEASRVKRFVSMNYPRGTEPNARALSNFLWIHESDCASMLDLLRGRIVWDNYAANRIVNLRDRGVPLGRIASLISPVLTAKGMEKFLRDKLGPEKPRDMTAEEMDTVSAIVKEYHQKLAPNELCTKVRESVGDCDWTKVLGYINKCAGRLSKRDAIWLRDADADEMVRKILAGKTRIPNLAAALDVSKGALNVYLKAHERKMFPREWTLEEKEKALEYFEKFTGAIDWDHMSRHIGKKTPRQCRTMYKELRRMGLF
;
A
#
# COMPACT_ATOMS: atom_id res chain seq x y z
N MET A 1 0.27 -4.68 53.35
CA MET A 1 -0.74 -4.33 52.32
C MET A 1 -1.77 -5.43 51.98
N LEU A 2 -1.51 -6.74 52.19
CA LEU A 2 -2.50 -7.82 51.95
C LEU A 2 -3.32 -8.27 53.19
N ARG A 3 -3.39 -7.45 54.25
CA ARG A 3 -4.29 -7.69 55.41
C ARG A 3 -5.63 -6.94 55.31
N VAL A 4 -5.78 -6.02 54.36
CA VAL A 4 -6.94 -5.10 54.29
C VAL A 4 -8.14 -5.67 53.50
N LEU A 5 -8.01 -6.81 52.80
CA LEU A 5 -9.06 -7.32 51.91
C LEU A 5 -9.83 -8.56 52.39
N GLY A 6 -9.72 -8.98 53.65
CA GLY A 6 -10.59 -10.07 54.18
C GLY A 6 -10.52 -11.41 53.42
N ILE A 7 -9.47 -11.67 52.64
CA ILE A 7 -9.32 -12.94 51.92
C ILE A 7 -8.80 -13.99 52.90
N GLY A 8 -9.71 -14.84 53.36
CA GLY A 8 -9.44 -15.94 54.28
C GLY A 8 -8.36 -16.91 53.78
N PRO A 9 -7.63 -17.58 54.69
CA PRO A 9 -6.46 -18.41 54.38
C PRO A 9 -6.73 -19.52 53.35
N ALA A 10 -7.96 -20.04 53.27
CA ALA A 10 -8.37 -21.04 52.29
C ALA A 10 -8.29 -20.54 50.82
N ARG A 11 -8.62 -19.26 50.55
CA ARG A 11 -8.55 -18.70 49.19
C ARG A 11 -7.11 -18.38 48.76
N ARG A 12 -6.22 -18.08 49.70
CA ARG A 12 -4.78 -17.93 49.42
C ARG A 12 -4.12 -19.26 49.11
N ALA A 13 -4.46 -20.31 49.86
CA ALA A 13 -4.00 -21.66 49.58
C ALA A 13 -4.46 -22.15 48.19
N GLY A 14 -5.71 -21.86 47.81
CA GLY A 14 -6.24 -22.19 46.48
C GLY A 14 -5.54 -21.47 45.32
N ALA A 15 -5.24 -20.18 45.46
CA ALA A 15 -4.53 -19.40 44.44
C ALA A 15 -3.07 -19.87 44.26
N VAL A 16 -2.36 -20.15 45.36
CA VAL A 16 -0.98 -20.67 45.31
C VAL A 16 -0.95 -22.09 44.73
N PHE A 17 -1.95 -22.92 45.04
CA PHE A 17 -2.06 -24.26 44.49
C PHE A 17 -2.38 -24.25 42.98
N ALA A 18 -3.28 -23.36 42.54
CA ALA A 18 -3.59 -23.17 41.13
C ALA A 18 -2.38 -22.64 40.33
N GLN A 19 -1.63 -21.70 40.90
CA GLN A 19 -0.39 -21.20 40.29
C GLN A 19 0.69 -22.29 40.20
N ARG A 20 0.84 -23.13 41.24
CA ARG A 20 1.77 -24.27 41.21
C ARG A 20 1.37 -25.32 40.18
N ARG A 21 0.09 -25.67 40.06
CA ARG A 21 -0.38 -26.59 38.99
C ARG A 21 -0.17 -26.01 37.59
N PHE A 22 -0.41 -24.71 37.41
CA PHE A 22 -0.17 -24.05 36.13
C PHE A 22 1.32 -24.06 35.75
N MET A 23 2.21 -23.73 36.69
CA MET A 23 3.66 -23.75 36.45
C MET A 23 4.18 -25.17 36.21
N ALA A 24 3.65 -26.19 36.92
CA ALA A 24 4.00 -27.59 36.69
C ALA A 24 3.51 -28.10 35.32
N ALA A 25 2.31 -27.72 34.90
CA ALA A 25 1.78 -28.06 33.58
C ALA A 25 2.58 -27.38 32.46
N ALA A 26 2.94 -26.10 32.62
CA ALA A 26 3.79 -25.39 31.68
C ALA A 26 5.20 -26.00 31.62
N ALA A 27 5.77 -26.41 32.75
CA ALA A 27 7.07 -27.08 32.80
C ALA A 27 7.04 -28.45 32.08
N ALA A 28 5.98 -29.24 32.28
CA ALA A 28 5.80 -30.51 31.59
C ALA A 28 5.64 -30.33 30.07
N GLU A 29 4.88 -29.32 29.63
CA GLU A 29 4.71 -29.00 28.21
C GLU A 29 6.02 -28.51 27.57
N ILE A 30 6.81 -27.71 28.30
CA ILE A 30 8.16 -27.31 27.87
C ILE A 30 9.09 -28.52 27.75
N GLN A 31 9.04 -29.47 28.68
CA GLN A 31 9.86 -30.68 28.63
C GLN A 31 9.50 -31.57 27.44
N VAL A 32 8.20 -31.78 27.17
CA VAL A 32 7.73 -32.54 26.00
C VAL A 32 8.17 -31.89 24.68
N LEU A 33 8.16 -30.55 24.60
CA LEU A 33 8.66 -29.82 23.44
C LEU A 33 10.19 -29.93 23.30
N ALA A 34 10.93 -29.92 24.41
CA ALA A 34 12.38 -30.10 24.41
C ALA A 34 12.78 -31.53 23.99
N ASP A 35 12.08 -32.55 24.49
CA ASP A 35 12.31 -33.96 24.15
C ASP A 35 11.99 -34.22 22.67
N ARG A 36 10.88 -33.66 22.15
CA ARG A 36 10.57 -33.71 20.72
C ARG A 36 11.61 -32.99 19.87
N ALA A 37 12.09 -31.82 20.30
CA ALA A 37 13.16 -31.11 19.61
C ALA A 37 14.46 -31.92 19.59
N SER A 38 14.83 -32.57 20.71
CA SER A 38 15.99 -33.46 20.81
C SER A 38 15.86 -34.70 19.92
N GLU A 39 14.67 -35.30 19.86
CA GLU A 39 14.40 -36.46 19.01
C GLU A 39 14.44 -36.10 17.52
N CYS A 40 13.90 -34.93 17.13
CA CYS A 40 14.06 -34.38 15.78
C CYS A 40 15.55 -34.14 15.46
N LEU A 41 16.30 -33.44 16.32
CA LEU A 41 17.74 -33.20 16.14
C LEU A 41 18.56 -34.49 15.97
N LYS A 42 18.16 -35.58 16.65
CA LYS A 42 18.82 -36.90 16.54
C LYS A 42 18.51 -37.60 15.21
N LYS A 43 17.30 -37.44 14.66
CA LYS A 43 16.85 -38.10 13.42
C LYS A 43 17.29 -37.36 12.16
N THR A 44 17.40 -36.03 12.21
CA THR A 44 17.77 -35.18 11.07
C THR A 44 19.09 -34.47 11.35
N ARG A 45 20.21 -35.19 11.26
CA ARG A 45 21.57 -34.60 11.34
C ARG A 45 21.87 -33.56 10.26
N ALA A 46 21.05 -33.46 9.22
CA ALA A 46 21.30 -32.66 8.02
C ALA A 46 20.32 -31.48 7.81
N VAL A 47 19.32 -31.29 8.68
CA VAL A 47 18.31 -30.22 8.47
C VAL A 47 18.62 -29.03 9.38
N PRO A 48 18.84 -27.81 8.84
CA PRO A 48 19.09 -26.63 9.65
C PRO A 48 17.96 -26.36 10.65
N TRP A 49 18.31 -25.93 11.87
CA TRP A 49 17.36 -25.82 12.98
C TRP A 49 16.21 -24.82 12.73
N TYR A 50 16.41 -23.81 11.89
CA TYR A 50 15.35 -22.87 11.49
C TYR A 50 14.33 -23.50 10.54
N THR A 51 14.76 -24.44 9.69
CA THR A 51 13.88 -25.24 8.83
C THR A 51 13.02 -26.16 9.70
N MET A 52 13.63 -26.79 10.72
CA MET A 52 12.89 -27.58 11.70
C MET A 52 11.91 -26.75 12.54
N ALA A 53 12.26 -25.52 12.91
CA ALA A 53 11.36 -24.62 13.63
C ALA A 53 10.09 -24.33 12.83
N LYS A 54 10.25 -24.17 11.51
CA LYS A 54 9.17 -23.91 10.56
C LYS A 54 8.33 -25.17 10.30
N GLU A 55 8.96 -26.31 10.06
CA GLU A 55 8.28 -27.58 9.74
C GLU A 55 7.55 -28.18 10.94
N HIS A 56 8.11 -28.06 12.14
CA HIS A 56 7.55 -28.68 13.36
C HIS A 56 6.82 -27.69 14.28
N MET A 57 6.67 -26.43 13.86
CA MET A 57 6.04 -25.35 14.64
C MET A 57 6.60 -25.21 16.07
N VAL A 58 7.88 -25.52 16.27
CA VAL A 58 8.53 -25.41 17.57
C VAL A 58 9.04 -23.97 17.74
N PRO A 59 8.71 -23.25 18.82
CA PRO A 59 9.17 -21.88 18.99
C PRO A 59 10.71 -21.83 19.04
N THR A 60 11.29 -20.92 18.26
CA THR A 60 12.73 -20.70 18.02
C THR A 60 13.60 -20.80 19.29
N ARG A 61 13.11 -20.25 20.42
CA ARG A 61 13.80 -20.27 21.72
C ARG A 61 14.01 -21.66 22.33
N HIS A 62 13.13 -22.62 22.04
CA HIS A 62 13.22 -23.98 22.58
C HIS A 62 14.19 -24.83 21.76
N LEU A 63 14.27 -24.59 20.45
CA LEU A 63 15.29 -25.18 19.59
C LEU A 63 16.68 -24.63 19.90
N SER A 64 16.82 -23.32 20.15
CA SER A 64 18.10 -22.73 20.60
C SER A 64 18.63 -23.42 21.86
N ARG A 65 17.76 -23.66 22.86
CA ARG A 65 18.14 -24.32 24.11
C ARG A 65 18.52 -25.79 23.92
N ALA A 66 17.74 -26.54 23.13
CA ALA A 66 18.06 -27.94 22.80
C ALA A 66 19.36 -28.06 21.97
N PHE A 67 19.68 -27.03 21.17
CA PHE A 67 20.91 -26.93 20.39
C PHE A 67 22.13 -26.59 21.26
N GLU A 68 21.96 -25.70 22.25
CA GLU A 68 22.96 -25.38 23.28
C GLU A 68 23.33 -26.60 24.14
N GLU A 69 22.36 -27.47 24.41
CA GLU A 69 22.53 -28.71 25.19
C GLU A 69 23.13 -29.87 24.35
N GLY A 70 23.07 -29.80 23.02
CA GLY A 70 23.50 -30.84 22.08
C GLY A 70 24.92 -30.65 21.52
N THR A 71 25.95 -31.03 22.29
CA THR A 71 27.37 -30.80 21.93
C THR A 71 27.80 -31.34 20.56
N ALA A 72 27.29 -32.49 20.12
CA ALA A 72 27.66 -33.09 18.83
C ALA A 72 27.04 -32.36 17.62
N VAL A 73 25.78 -31.92 17.73
CA VAL A 73 25.09 -31.18 16.65
C VAL A 73 25.69 -29.79 16.52
N ARG A 74 25.95 -29.13 17.65
CA ARG A 74 26.64 -27.84 17.69
C ARG A 74 28.01 -27.91 17.01
N ARG A 75 28.84 -28.91 17.33
CA ARG A 75 30.16 -29.10 16.69
C ARG A 75 30.06 -29.33 15.19
N HIS A 76 29.08 -30.11 14.74
CA HIS A 76 28.87 -30.34 13.30
C HIS A 76 28.47 -29.04 12.59
N TRP A 77 27.58 -28.25 13.20
CA TRP A 77 27.18 -26.96 12.68
C TRP A 77 28.32 -25.94 12.67
N GLU A 78 29.10 -25.85 13.75
CA GLU A 78 30.30 -25.00 13.81
C GLU A 78 31.33 -25.39 12.73
N PHE A 79 31.50 -26.69 12.47
CA PHE A 79 32.34 -27.19 11.38
C PHE A 79 31.81 -26.76 10.00
N GLN A 80 30.50 -26.94 9.75
CA GLN A 80 29.88 -26.52 8.48
C GLN A 80 29.94 -24.99 8.30
N ALA A 81 29.66 -24.22 9.36
CA ALA A 81 29.75 -22.77 9.34
C ALA A 81 31.18 -22.30 9.02
N ALA A 82 32.20 -22.92 9.63
CA ALA A 82 33.59 -22.63 9.33
C ALA A 82 33.96 -22.97 7.87
N GLN A 83 33.48 -24.11 7.35
CA GLN A 83 33.73 -24.52 5.97
C GLN A 83 33.07 -23.56 4.97
N ILE A 84 31.79 -23.22 5.17
CA ILE A 84 31.06 -22.28 4.31
C ILE A 84 31.69 -20.89 4.36
N THR A 85 32.11 -20.44 5.54
CA THR A 85 32.77 -19.13 5.70
C THR A 85 34.12 -19.09 4.98
N ALA A 86 34.93 -20.16 5.08
CA ALA A 86 36.19 -20.26 4.36
C ALA A 86 36.00 -20.30 2.83
N LEU A 87 34.99 -21.03 2.34
CA LEU A 87 34.63 -21.05 0.92
C LEU A 87 34.15 -19.68 0.43
N ALA A 88 33.32 -18.99 1.21
CA ALA A 88 32.85 -17.65 0.87
C ALA A 88 34.01 -16.65 0.78
N ASP A 89 34.95 -16.70 1.71
CA ASP A 89 36.18 -15.89 1.68
C ASP A 89 37.04 -16.21 0.44
N HIS A 90 37.18 -17.49 0.09
CA HIS A 90 37.96 -17.93 -1.09
C HIS A 90 37.31 -17.49 -2.41
N LEU A 91 35.98 -17.58 -2.49
CA LEU A 91 35.17 -17.25 -3.67
C LEU A 91 34.63 -15.81 -3.63
N TYR A 92 35.30 -14.93 -2.88
CA TYR A 92 34.98 -13.52 -2.85
C TYR A 92 35.35 -12.84 -4.18
N SER A 93 34.39 -12.17 -4.80
CA SER A 93 34.61 -11.37 -6.00
C SER A 93 34.78 -9.90 -5.62
N GLU A 94 36.00 -9.38 -5.80
CA GLU A 94 36.27 -7.94 -5.61
C GLU A 94 35.45 -7.08 -6.58
N GLU A 95 35.25 -7.54 -7.84
CA GLU A 95 34.44 -6.84 -8.84
C GLU A 95 32.99 -6.66 -8.37
N LEU A 96 32.40 -7.71 -7.80
CA LEU A 96 31.01 -7.69 -7.33
C LEU A 96 30.86 -7.15 -5.91
N GLY A 97 31.97 -7.03 -5.16
CA GLY A 97 31.98 -6.67 -3.75
C GLY A 97 31.23 -7.66 -2.85
N ARG A 98 31.15 -8.93 -3.25
CA ARG A 98 30.46 -10.02 -2.53
C ARG A 98 31.01 -11.39 -2.93
N ALA A 99 30.73 -12.43 -2.14
CA ALA A 99 31.00 -13.81 -2.53
C ALA A 99 30.14 -14.27 -3.71
N ASP A 100 30.69 -15.13 -4.58
CA ASP A 100 29.89 -15.90 -5.53
C ASP A 100 29.17 -17.03 -4.81
N TRP A 101 28.06 -16.68 -4.17
CA TRP A 101 27.24 -17.62 -3.42
C TRP A 101 26.69 -18.78 -4.27
N GLY A 102 26.61 -18.62 -5.59
CA GLY A 102 26.26 -19.71 -6.50
C GLY A 102 27.37 -20.74 -6.60
N ALA A 103 28.64 -20.29 -6.67
CA ALA A 103 29.81 -21.16 -6.61
C ALA A 103 29.97 -21.80 -5.23
N VAL A 104 29.82 -21.03 -4.15
CA VAL A 104 29.87 -21.54 -2.76
C VAL A 104 28.85 -22.67 -2.56
N ALA A 105 27.60 -22.47 -2.99
CA ALA A 105 26.55 -23.48 -2.86
C ALA A 105 26.86 -24.77 -3.65
N ARG A 106 27.45 -24.64 -4.86
CA ARG A 106 27.86 -25.80 -5.67
C ARG A 106 29.03 -26.55 -5.04
N GLU A 107 30.07 -25.85 -4.60
CA GLU A 107 31.26 -26.47 -3.99
C GLU A 107 30.96 -27.10 -2.63
N ALA A 108 30.02 -26.53 -1.87
CA ALA A 108 29.57 -27.11 -0.62
C ALA A 108 28.55 -28.25 -0.80
N GLU A 109 28.06 -28.48 -2.03
CA GLU A 109 26.94 -29.39 -2.32
C GLU A 109 25.69 -29.11 -1.46
N MET A 110 25.37 -27.82 -1.26
CA MET A 110 24.29 -27.35 -0.40
C MET A 110 23.36 -26.37 -1.11
N ALA A 111 22.13 -26.25 -0.61
CA ALA A 111 21.22 -25.23 -1.11
C ALA A 111 21.72 -23.83 -0.72
N LEU A 112 21.55 -22.85 -1.64
CA LEU A 112 22.01 -21.48 -1.46
C LEU A 112 21.57 -20.87 -0.12
N VAL A 113 20.30 -21.04 0.25
CA VAL A 113 19.73 -20.49 1.49
C VAL A 113 20.41 -21.09 2.72
N ASP A 114 20.79 -22.37 2.66
CA ASP A 114 21.44 -23.04 3.79
C ASP A 114 22.89 -22.57 3.96
N CYS A 115 23.60 -22.32 2.86
CA CYS A 115 24.90 -21.67 2.89
C CYS A 115 24.81 -20.26 3.51
N LEU A 116 23.83 -19.46 3.11
CA LEU A 116 23.65 -18.10 3.67
C LEU A 116 23.34 -18.12 5.17
N CYS A 117 22.62 -19.13 5.67
CA CYS A 117 22.33 -19.28 7.09
C CYS A 117 23.52 -19.79 7.91
N LEU A 118 24.44 -20.52 7.28
CA LEU A 118 25.65 -21.06 7.92
C LEU A 118 26.82 -20.09 7.90
N PHE A 119 26.79 -19.09 7.04
CA PHE A 119 27.83 -18.07 6.99
C PHE A 119 27.94 -17.32 8.32
N ASP A 120 29.17 -17.22 8.84
CA ASP A 120 29.49 -16.47 10.04
C ASP A 120 30.23 -15.17 9.67
N PRO A 121 29.53 -14.01 9.66
CA PRO A 121 30.17 -12.73 9.36
C PRO A 121 31.26 -12.34 10.36
N GLY A 122 31.21 -12.86 11.59
CA GLY A 122 32.20 -12.57 12.63
C GLY A 122 33.52 -13.32 12.42
N ALA A 123 33.49 -14.45 11.72
CA ALA A 123 34.66 -15.25 11.37
C ALA A 123 35.18 -14.97 9.94
N SER A 124 34.37 -14.35 9.09
CA SER A 124 34.72 -14.00 7.70
C SER A 124 35.61 -12.77 7.60
N ARG A 125 36.43 -12.72 6.54
CA ARG A 125 37.15 -11.50 6.14
C ARG A 125 36.28 -10.53 5.32
N ILE A 126 35.13 -10.99 4.83
CA ILE A 126 34.20 -10.19 4.04
C ILE A 126 33.51 -9.19 4.95
N GLN A 127 33.83 -7.92 4.76
CA GLN A 127 33.16 -6.83 5.47
C GLN A 127 31.90 -6.39 4.70
N PRO A 128 30.78 -6.14 5.41
CA PRO A 128 29.60 -5.52 4.81
C PRO A 128 29.97 -4.20 4.13
N ARG A 129 29.50 -4.01 2.90
CA ARG A 129 29.68 -2.74 2.20
C ARG A 129 28.87 -1.65 2.89
N SER A 130 29.39 -0.42 2.85
CA SER A 130 28.64 0.76 3.27
C SER A 130 27.35 0.86 2.46
N LYS A 131 26.32 1.47 3.07
CA LYS A 131 25.03 1.68 2.42
C LYS A 131 25.21 2.38 1.07
N PRO A 132 24.96 1.70 -0.07
CA PRO A 132 25.06 2.33 -1.38
C PRO A 132 23.96 3.38 -1.54
N ALA A 133 24.30 4.56 -2.07
CA ALA A 133 23.30 5.49 -2.55
C ALA A 133 22.53 4.86 -3.73
N VAL A 134 21.34 5.37 -4.04
CA VAL A 134 20.51 4.81 -5.13
C VAL A 134 21.29 4.74 -6.45
N GLY A 135 22.14 5.73 -6.74
CA GLY A 135 22.97 5.79 -7.95
C GLY A 135 24.15 4.82 -8.00
N ASP A 136 24.53 4.23 -6.86
CA ASP A 136 25.69 3.35 -6.77
C ASP A 136 25.36 1.92 -7.21
N TRP A 137 24.07 1.56 -7.23
CA TRP A 137 23.63 0.24 -7.66
C TRP A 137 23.86 0.04 -9.15
N THR A 138 24.61 -0.99 -9.49
CA THR A 138 24.79 -1.41 -10.88
C THR A 138 23.58 -2.21 -11.38
N PRO A 139 23.31 -2.24 -12.69
CA PRO A 139 22.27 -3.10 -13.26
C PRO A 139 22.43 -4.58 -12.87
N LYS A 140 23.69 -5.08 -12.81
CA LYS A 140 24.01 -6.44 -12.37
C LYS A 140 23.57 -6.69 -10.91
N GLU A 141 23.77 -5.73 -10.01
CA GLU A 141 23.37 -5.85 -8.62
C GLU A 141 21.84 -5.80 -8.45
N LEU A 142 21.15 -4.93 -9.18
CA LEU A 142 19.69 -4.86 -9.15
C LEU A 142 19.08 -6.17 -9.66
N HIS A 143 19.64 -6.75 -10.73
CA HIS A 143 19.23 -8.05 -11.23
C HIS A 143 19.49 -9.17 -10.21
N ALA A 144 20.67 -9.19 -9.59
CA ALA A 144 21.01 -10.18 -8.57
C ALA A 144 20.08 -10.10 -7.35
N LEU A 145 19.79 -8.88 -6.86
CA LEU A 145 18.84 -8.63 -5.77
C LEU A 145 17.44 -9.13 -6.14
N HIS A 146 16.97 -8.84 -7.35
CA HIS A 146 15.66 -9.30 -7.80
C HIS A 146 15.61 -10.83 -7.90
N SER A 147 16.63 -11.43 -8.53
CA SER A 147 16.73 -12.87 -8.74
C SER A 147 16.78 -13.64 -7.42
N VAL A 148 17.61 -13.21 -6.46
CA VAL A 148 17.74 -13.91 -5.17
C VAL A 148 16.43 -13.87 -4.40
N VAL A 149 15.73 -12.73 -4.38
CA VAL A 149 14.45 -12.59 -3.67
C VAL A 149 13.37 -13.46 -4.30
N VAL A 150 13.16 -13.33 -5.62
CA VAL A 150 12.06 -14.02 -6.32
C VAL A 150 12.25 -15.53 -6.38
N ASN A 151 13.48 -16.01 -6.54
CA ASN A 151 13.74 -17.44 -6.74
C ASN A 151 13.85 -18.23 -5.43
N ASN A 152 14.20 -17.60 -4.31
CA ASN A 152 14.53 -18.32 -3.07
C ASN A 152 13.55 -18.05 -1.91
N PHE A 153 12.71 -17.02 -1.99
CA PHE A 153 11.85 -16.61 -0.88
C PHE A 153 10.39 -16.43 -1.32
N ALA A 154 9.50 -17.30 -0.83
CA ALA A 154 8.07 -17.20 -1.09
C ALA A 154 7.39 -16.08 -0.28
N ASP A 155 7.87 -15.84 0.95
CA ASP A 155 7.39 -14.79 1.87
C ASP A 155 8.60 -14.08 2.50
N MET A 156 8.64 -12.75 2.42
CA MET A 156 9.76 -11.93 2.90
C MET A 156 9.48 -11.34 4.29
N GLY A 157 10.06 -11.93 5.34
CA GLY A 157 10.12 -11.41 6.70
C GLY A 157 11.47 -10.75 7.02
N THR A 158 11.68 -10.39 8.29
CA THR A 158 12.92 -9.72 8.74
C THR A 158 14.15 -10.62 8.61
N SER A 159 14.02 -11.92 8.91
CA SER A 159 15.08 -12.92 8.80
C SER A 159 15.55 -13.12 7.36
N GLU A 160 14.62 -13.18 6.41
CA GLU A 160 14.92 -13.39 5.00
C GLU A 160 15.67 -12.19 4.43
N TRP A 161 15.32 -10.96 4.84
CA TRP A 161 16.08 -9.78 4.46
C TRP A 161 17.51 -9.76 5.01
N GLN A 162 17.77 -10.36 6.17
CA GLN A 162 19.15 -10.51 6.68
C GLN A 162 19.96 -11.44 5.77
N LEU A 163 19.37 -12.55 5.32
CA LEU A 163 20.02 -13.48 4.39
C LEU A 163 20.28 -12.85 3.01
N VAL A 164 19.32 -12.07 2.50
CA VAL A 164 19.54 -11.27 1.28
C VAL A 164 20.65 -10.25 1.48
N GLY A 165 20.77 -9.68 2.69
CA GLY A 165 21.87 -8.81 3.05
C GLY A 165 23.24 -9.50 2.99
N VAL A 166 23.34 -10.71 3.56
CA VAL A 166 24.54 -11.57 3.44
C VAL A 166 24.85 -11.86 1.96
N TYR A 167 23.82 -12.22 1.17
CA TYR A 167 23.98 -12.49 -0.25
C TYR A 167 24.53 -11.27 -1.01
N MET A 168 24.00 -10.08 -0.73
CA MET A 168 24.38 -8.83 -1.42
C MET A 168 25.61 -8.13 -0.81
N ASN A 169 26.12 -8.66 0.32
CA ASN A 169 27.11 -8.04 1.18
C ASN A 169 26.76 -6.58 1.57
N ILE A 170 25.49 -6.34 1.92
CA ILE A 170 24.91 -5.04 2.31
C ILE A 170 23.91 -5.28 3.45
N GLU A 171 23.59 -4.29 4.28
CA GLU A 171 22.52 -4.43 5.27
C GLU A 171 21.17 -4.82 4.65
N GLY A 172 20.49 -5.79 5.27
CA GLY A 172 19.20 -6.30 4.79
C GLY A 172 18.11 -5.23 4.65
N ARG A 173 18.14 -4.18 5.49
CA ARG A 173 17.19 -3.05 5.41
C ARG A 173 17.35 -2.23 4.12
N ASP A 174 18.57 -2.12 3.62
CA ASP A 174 18.88 -1.36 2.41
C ASP A 174 18.51 -2.18 1.18
N CYS A 175 18.77 -3.50 1.20
CA CYS A 175 18.26 -4.45 0.21
C CYS A 175 16.73 -4.39 0.12
N ARG A 176 16.03 -4.38 1.26
CA ARG A 176 14.57 -4.24 1.32
C ARG A 176 14.09 -2.93 0.69
N SER A 177 14.77 -1.84 1.03
CA SER A 177 14.41 -0.51 0.53
C SER A 177 14.59 -0.43 -0.98
N MET A 178 15.69 -0.97 -1.51
CA MET A 178 15.99 -0.98 -2.94
C MET A 178 15.06 -1.93 -3.70
N PHE A 179 14.81 -3.14 -3.20
CA PHE A 179 13.85 -4.06 -3.82
C PHE A 179 12.44 -3.48 -3.85
N GLY A 180 12.05 -2.72 -2.82
CA GLY A 180 10.79 -1.96 -2.82
C GLY A 180 10.71 -0.95 -3.97
N LEU A 181 11.82 -0.29 -4.32
CA LEU A 181 11.90 0.61 -5.47
C LEU A 181 11.81 -0.15 -6.80
N ILE A 182 12.44 -1.33 -6.91
CA ILE A 182 12.36 -2.17 -8.13
C ILE A 182 10.90 -2.63 -8.36
N MET A 183 10.24 -3.13 -7.31
CA MET A 183 8.88 -3.68 -7.42
C MET A 183 7.79 -2.62 -7.53
N ASN A 184 8.02 -1.45 -6.94
CA ASN A 184 7.08 -0.34 -6.98
C ASN A 184 7.84 0.98 -7.13
N PRO A 185 8.26 1.32 -8.37
CA PRO A 185 9.07 2.50 -8.63
C PRO A 185 8.36 3.76 -8.15
N CYS A 186 9.00 4.45 -7.20
CA CYS A 186 8.52 5.74 -6.71
C CYS A 186 9.66 6.75 -6.73
N MET A 187 9.37 7.96 -7.22
CA MET A 187 10.32 9.06 -7.20
C MET A 187 10.36 9.62 -5.77
N ARG A 188 11.46 9.33 -5.06
CA ARG A 188 11.81 9.89 -3.75
C ARG A 188 12.90 10.95 -3.93
N GLU A 189 13.22 11.69 -2.88
CA GLU A 189 14.27 12.73 -2.95
C GLU A 189 15.62 12.15 -3.37
N ASP A 190 16.05 11.03 -2.77
CA ASP A 190 17.31 10.36 -3.12
C ASP A 190 17.34 9.82 -4.57
N VAL A 191 16.22 9.28 -5.05
CA VAL A 191 16.07 8.84 -6.44
C VAL A 191 16.08 10.05 -7.39
N PHE A 192 15.40 11.13 -7.02
CA PHE A 192 15.31 12.37 -7.80
C PHE A 192 16.69 13.00 -7.99
N GLU A 193 17.47 13.11 -6.91
CA GLU A 193 18.83 13.64 -6.94
C GLU A 193 19.74 12.74 -7.79
N ALA A 194 19.66 11.41 -7.65
CA ALA A 194 20.41 10.48 -8.49
C ALA A 194 20.06 10.61 -9.99
N VAL A 195 18.78 10.75 -10.33
CA VAL A 195 18.32 10.95 -11.72
C VAL A 195 18.79 12.30 -12.24
N ARG A 196 18.72 13.37 -11.43
CA ARG A 196 19.22 14.69 -11.80
C ARG A 196 20.72 14.67 -12.08
N ASP A 197 21.49 14.01 -11.22
CA ASP A 197 22.94 13.90 -11.38
C ASP A 197 23.32 13.06 -12.61
N CYS A 198 22.51 12.06 -12.97
CA CYS A 198 22.67 11.32 -14.22
C CYS A 198 22.33 12.17 -15.44
N LEU A 199 21.22 12.92 -15.40
CA LEU A 199 20.84 13.85 -16.49
C LEU A 199 21.88 14.94 -16.74
N ALA A 200 22.65 15.33 -15.71
CA ALA A 200 23.75 16.28 -15.86
C ALA A 200 24.95 15.69 -16.63
N LYS A 201 25.07 14.36 -16.72
CA LYS A 201 26.22 13.65 -17.30
C LYS A 201 25.89 12.87 -18.58
N LEU A 202 24.62 12.53 -18.79
CA LEU A 202 24.16 11.65 -19.85
C LEU A 202 23.25 12.41 -20.83
N PRO A 203 23.31 12.09 -22.13
CA PRO A 203 22.64 12.89 -23.17
C PRO A 203 21.14 12.63 -23.28
N GLY A 204 20.63 11.48 -22.80
CA GLY A 204 19.21 11.12 -22.95
C GLY A 204 18.62 10.34 -21.77
N TRP A 205 17.29 10.26 -21.75
CA TRP A 205 16.53 9.51 -20.74
C TRP A 205 16.75 8.00 -20.82
N ASP A 206 17.05 7.47 -22.01
CA ASP A 206 17.38 6.07 -22.21
C ASP A 206 18.71 5.71 -21.52
N ASP A 207 19.72 6.58 -21.61
CA ASP A 207 21.00 6.37 -20.90
C ASP A 207 20.83 6.44 -19.39
N VAL A 208 20.00 7.38 -18.91
CA VAL A 208 19.68 7.49 -17.48
C VAL A 208 18.93 6.25 -17.00
N GLN A 209 17.99 5.72 -17.80
CA GLN A 209 17.26 4.51 -17.46
C GLN A 209 18.17 3.27 -17.50
N ALA A 210 19.08 3.19 -18.46
CA ALA A 210 20.08 2.12 -18.51
C ALA A 210 21.00 2.16 -17.28
N ARG A 211 21.36 3.36 -16.79
CA ARG A 211 22.17 3.53 -15.59
C ARG A 211 21.38 3.26 -14.30
N LEU A 212 20.10 3.60 -14.27
CA LEU A 212 19.17 3.45 -13.15
C LEU A 212 17.93 2.65 -13.56
N PRO A 213 18.04 1.32 -13.76
CA PRO A 213 16.95 0.49 -14.29
C PRO A 213 15.90 0.16 -13.22
N ILE A 214 15.60 1.12 -12.35
CA ILE A 214 14.54 1.06 -11.33
C ILE A 214 13.18 1.17 -12.02
N PHE A 215 13.10 1.97 -13.09
CA PHE A 215 11.89 2.15 -13.87
C PHE A 215 11.93 1.27 -15.11
N GLY A 216 10.81 0.61 -15.42
CA GLY A 216 10.72 -0.34 -16.55
C GLY A 216 10.84 0.29 -17.94
N SER A 217 10.80 1.63 -18.05
CA SER A 217 11.07 2.35 -19.29
C SER A 217 11.55 3.77 -19.03
N ALA A 218 12.29 4.35 -19.98
CA ALA A 218 12.74 5.74 -19.93
C ALA A 218 11.56 6.71 -19.82
N GLN A 219 10.46 6.44 -20.52
CA GLN A 219 9.23 7.22 -20.43
C GLN A 219 8.60 7.20 -19.03
N SER A 220 8.64 6.05 -18.35
CA SER A 220 8.11 5.92 -16.98
C SER A 220 8.96 6.70 -15.99
N LEU A 221 10.29 6.62 -16.14
CA LEU A 221 11.25 7.40 -15.36
C LEU A 221 11.03 8.91 -15.57
N GLN A 222 10.97 9.35 -16.82
CA GLN A 222 10.75 10.74 -17.20
C GLN A 222 9.45 11.29 -16.60
N THR A 223 8.36 10.55 -16.74
CA THR A 223 7.05 10.93 -16.20
C THR A 223 7.08 11.07 -14.67
N ALA A 224 7.69 10.09 -13.99
CA ALA A 224 7.83 10.11 -12.54
C ALA A 224 8.69 11.30 -12.06
N TYR A 225 9.76 11.61 -12.79
CA TYR A 225 10.68 12.69 -12.48
C TYR A 225 9.98 14.04 -12.56
N TYR A 226 9.34 14.36 -13.68
CA TYR A 226 8.67 15.65 -13.85
C TYR A 226 7.49 15.83 -12.87
N LYS A 227 6.75 14.76 -12.62
CA LYS A 227 5.67 14.78 -11.63
C LYS A 227 6.17 15.08 -10.21
N TYR A 228 7.32 14.53 -9.83
CA TYR A 228 7.94 14.81 -8.54
C TYR A 228 8.50 16.23 -8.47
N ARG A 229 9.28 16.65 -9.50
CA ARG A 229 9.82 18.02 -9.61
C ARG A 229 8.72 19.06 -9.42
N HIS A 230 7.63 18.92 -10.16
CA HIS A 230 6.50 19.84 -10.08
C HIS A 230 5.89 19.91 -8.67
N ARG A 231 5.76 18.78 -7.96
CA ARG A 231 5.29 18.77 -6.56
C ARG A 231 6.28 19.43 -5.61
N ARG A 232 7.59 19.23 -5.81
CA ARG A 232 8.65 19.84 -5.02
C ARG A 232 8.63 21.37 -5.19
N ASP A 233 8.53 21.85 -6.43
CA ASP A 233 8.48 23.28 -6.75
C ASP A 233 7.21 23.95 -6.17
N GLN A 234 6.06 23.27 -6.22
CA GLN A 234 4.83 23.71 -5.56
C GLN A 234 4.95 23.77 -4.03
N SER A 235 5.77 22.92 -3.43
CA SER A 235 5.98 22.90 -1.98
C SER A 235 6.93 24.03 -1.56
N ALA A 236 7.98 24.29 -2.34
CA ALA A 236 8.92 25.39 -2.11
C ALA A 236 8.26 26.78 -2.24
N SER A 237 7.38 26.95 -3.23
CA SER A 237 6.64 28.20 -3.41
C SER A 237 5.68 28.51 -2.25
N ARG A 238 5.03 27.49 -1.67
CA ARG A 238 4.19 27.63 -0.47
C ARG A 238 4.99 28.04 0.76
N GLY A 239 6.15 27.42 1.00
CA GLY A 239 7.01 27.77 2.14
C GLY A 239 7.50 29.21 2.12
N ASN A 240 7.74 29.78 0.94
CA ASN A 240 8.12 31.19 0.78
C ASN A 240 6.94 32.17 0.95
N GLN A 241 5.70 31.71 0.76
CA GLN A 241 4.50 32.52 0.95
C GLN A 241 4.18 32.68 2.44
N ASP A 242 4.27 31.58 3.21
CA ASP A 242 4.10 31.58 4.67
C ASP A 242 5.20 32.37 5.40
N SER A 243 6.41 32.41 4.83
CA SER A 243 7.54 33.18 5.39
C SER A 243 7.44 34.69 5.16
N ARG A 244 6.58 35.13 4.22
CA ARG A 244 6.36 36.57 3.92
C ARG A 244 5.26 37.22 4.76
N GLU A 245 4.37 36.44 5.37
CA GLU A 245 3.28 36.97 6.20
C GLU A 245 3.69 37.32 7.64
N THR A 246 4.95 37.06 8.04
CA THR A 246 5.47 37.44 9.38
C THR A 246 6.44 38.62 9.38
N ALA A 247 6.71 39.27 8.24
CA ALA A 247 7.60 40.43 8.16
C ALA A 247 6.82 41.73 7.86
N SER A 248 6.64 42.56 8.89
CA SER A 248 6.09 43.92 8.77
C SER A 248 6.96 44.83 7.87
N PRO A 249 6.37 45.80 7.16
CA PRO A 249 7.03 46.49 6.05
C PRO A 249 7.88 47.68 6.51
N THR A 250 9.19 47.63 6.27
CA THR A 250 10.03 48.82 6.17
C THR A 250 10.11 49.29 4.71
N LYS A 251 9.85 50.59 4.54
CA LYS A 251 9.77 51.31 3.27
C LYS A 251 11.05 51.21 2.44
N GLY A 252 10.87 51.10 1.12
CA GLY A 252 11.76 51.73 0.14
C GLY A 252 12.62 50.78 -0.70
N ARG A 253 12.03 50.20 -1.75
CA ARG A 253 12.60 50.07 -3.11
C ARG A 253 11.61 49.30 -3.99
N SER A 254 11.30 49.85 -5.16
CA SER A 254 10.51 49.16 -6.19
C SER A 254 11.17 47.83 -6.55
N PRO A 255 10.45 46.69 -6.52
CA PRO A 255 10.97 45.46 -7.08
C PRO A 255 10.95 45.60 -8.61
N GLY A 256 12.10 45.37 -9.24
CA GLY A 256 12.19 45.18 -10.68
C GLY A 256 11.33 44.00 -11.16
N PRO A 257 11.14 43.84 -12.47
CA PRO A 257 10.31 42.78 -13.02
C PRO A 257 10.81 41.41 -12.57
N TRP A 258 9.89 40.58 -12.09
CA TRP A 258 10.15 39.20 -11.69
C TRP A 258 10.65 38.38 -12.89
N PRO A 259 11.63 37.49 -12.71
CA PRO A 259 12.06 36.59 -13.78
C PRO A 259 10.96 35.56 -14.05
N ASP A 260 10.76 35.32 -15.34
CA ASP A 260 9.78 34.40 -15.91
C ASP A 260 10.02 32.95 -15.40
N PRO A 261 9.04 32.28 -14.76
CA PRO A 261 9.23 30.93 -14.22
C PRO A 261 9.42 29.82 -15.28
N GLY A 262 9.41 30.16 -16.57
CA GLY A 262 9.48 29.21 -17.69
C GLY A 262 10.88 28.81 -18.18
N ALA A 263 11.97 29.37 -17.65
CA ALA A 263 13.26 29.34 -18.34
C ALA A 263 14.14 28.07 -18.18
N SER A 264 13.64 26.95 -17.63
CA SER A 264 14.48 25.74 -17.39
C SER A 264 13.89 24.40 -17.85
N GLY A 265 13.03 24.42 -18.86
CA GLY A 265 12.69 23.22 -19.65
C GLY A 265 13.47 23.21 -20.96
N ILE A 266 13.89 22.03 -21.43
CA ILE A 266 14.24 21.87 -22.85
C ILE A 266 12.99 22.28 -23.63
N PRO A 267 13.02 23.34 -24.45
CA PRO A 267 11.84 23.79 -25.15
C PRO A 267 11.39 22.67 -26.08
N VAL A 268 10.19 22.14 -25.84
CA VAL A 268 9.52 21.30 -26.84
C VAL A 268 9.45 22.15 -28.10
N GLN A 269 10.21 21.74 -29.12
CA GLN A 269 10.24 22.50 -30.36
C GLN A 269 8.81 22.63 -30.88
N PRO A 270 8.34 23.86 -31.19
CA PRO A 270 7.03 24.03 -31.80
C PRO A 270 6.94 23.16 -33.06
N PRO A 271 5.75 22.63 -33.37
CA PRO A 271 5.54 22.10 -34.70
C PRO A 271 5.84 23.20 -35.75
N PRO A 272 6.34 22.83 -36.93
CA PRO A 272 6.82 23.79 -37.94
C PRO A 272 5.74 24.79 -38.39
N TYR A 273 4.46 24.43 -38.24
CA TYR A 273 3.32 25.28 -38.58
C TYR A 273 2.88 26.25 -37.47
N ALA A 274 3.44 26.18 -36.26
CA ALA A 274 3.00 27.03 -35.14
C ALA A 274 3.15 28.52 -35.42
N ALA A 275 4.21 28.93 -36.11
CA ALA A 275 4.42 30.33 -36.48
C ALA A 275 3.33 30.85 -37.44
N THR A 276 2.92 30.02 -38.40
CA THR A 276 1.84 30.35 -39.35
C THR A 276 0.48 30.45 -38.64
N VAL A 277 0.22 29.54 -37.69
CA VAL A 277 -0.97 29.61 -36.82
C VAL A 277 -0.98 30.94 -36.06
N ASP A 278 0.12 31.28 -35.38
CA ASP A 278 0.22 32.51 -34.59
C ASP A 278 0.04 33.78 -35.45
N GLN A 279 0.59 33.78 -36.66
CA GLN A 279 0.47 34.90 -37.59
C GLN A 279 -0.99 35.10 -38.02
N GLU A 280 -1.69 34.03 -38.41
CA GLU A 280 -3.09 34.11 -38.84
C GLU A 280 -4.02 34.51 -37.68
N VAL A 281 -3.76 34.02 -36.48
CA VAL A 281 -4.51 34.40 -35.28
C VAL A 281 -4.35 35.90 -35.00
N ARG A 282 -3.12 36.42 -34.99
CA ARG A 282 -2.87 37.87 -34.81
C ARG A 282 -3.54 38.70 -35.90
N ARG A 283 -3.50 38.26 -37.16
CA ARG A 283 -4.17 38.93 -38.28
C ARG A 283 -5.68 39.06 -38.04
N GLN A 284 -6.33 38.01 -37.55
CA GLN A 284 -7.77 38.05 -37.23
C GLN A 284 -8.09 38.96 -36.05
N LEU A 285 -7.25 38.95 -35.00
CA LEU A 285 -7.41 39.85 -33.85
C LEU A 285 -7.25 41.32 -34.23
N GLN A 286 -6.28 41.65 -35.08
CA GLN A 286 -6.08 43.02 -35.60
C GLN A 286 -7.27 43.52 -36.43
N GLN A 287 -8.04 42.60 -37.02
CA GLN A 287 -9.29 42.93 -37.73
C GLN A 287 -10.49 43.11 -36.79
N GLY A 288 -10.29 43.05 -35.47
CA GLY A 288 -11.34 43.20 -34.46
C GLY A 288 -12.30 42.01 -34.36
N GLY A 289 -11.96 40.87 -34.98
CA GLY A 289 -12.80 39.68 -35.01
C GLY A 289 -12.49 38.70 -33.88
N LYS A 290 -13.47 37.84 -33.56
CA LYS A 290 -13.20 36.59 -32.82
C LYS A 290 -12.40 35.66 -33.73
N VAL A 291 -11.47 34.89 -33.14
CA VAL A 291 -10.67 33.93 -33.90
C VAL A 291 -11.56 32.81 -34.44
N ASP A 292 -11.61 32.70 -35.77
CA ASP A 292 -12.22 31.60 -36.50
C ASP A 292 -11.19 30.50 -36.72
N TRP A 293 -11.19 29.52 -35.81
CA TRP A 293 -10.27 28.39 -35.85
C TRP A 293 -10.44 27.47 -37.05
N ALA A 294 -11.62 27.42 -37.68
CA ALA A 294 -11.83 26.66 -38.91
C ALA A 294 -11.08 27.33 -40.07
N ARG A 295 -11.14 28.66 -40.15
CA ARG A 295 -10.35 29.45 -41.10
C ARG A 295 -8.85 29.32 -40.85
N VAL A 296 -8.41 29.37 -39.58
CA VAL A 296 -6.99 29.15 -39.23
C VAL A 296 -6.53 27.78 -39.73
N GLY A 297 -7.30 26.72 -39.47
CA GLY A 297 -7.01 25.37 -39.95
C GLY A 297 -6.92 25.29 -41.48
N SER A 298 -7.85 25.94 -42.18
CA SER A 298 -7.86 25.98 -43.65
C SER A 298 -6.65 26.72 -44.24
N VAL A 299 -6.17 27.80 -43.61
CA VAL A 299 -5.00 28.56 -44.07
C VAL A 299 -3.71 27.77 -43.82
N VAL A 300 -3.62 27.09 -42.68
CA VAL A 300 -2.43 26.35 -42.26
C VAL A 300 -2.36 24.95 -42.89
N GLY A 301 -3.48 24.39 -43.31
CA GLY A 301 -3.57 23.01 -43.81
C GLY A 301 -3.58 21.96 -42.68
N GLU A 302 -4.03 22.35 -41.49
CA GLU A 302 -4.06 21.49 -40.29
C GLU A 302 -5.46 21.44 -39.68
N SER A 303 -5.69 20.43 -38.83
CA SER A 303 -6.97 20.33 -38.11
C SER A 303 -7.15 21.47 -37.10
N GLN A 304 -8.40 21.84 -36.84
CA GLN A 304 -8.75 22.86 -35.84
C GLN A 304 -8.09 22.59 -34.48
N LEU A 305 -8.10 21.32 -34.04
CA LEU A 305 -7.53 20.91 -32.76
C LEU A 305 -6.01 21.12 -32.72
N ARG A 306 -5.28 20.74 -33.78
CA ARG A 306 -3.84 20.96 -33.84
C ARG A 306 -3.46 22.44 -33.89
N CYS A 307 -4.24 23.27 -34.58
CA CYS A 307 -4.06 24.72 -34.54
C CYS A 307 -4.27 25.27 -33.12
N LEU A 308 -5.32 24.80 -32.42
CA LEU A 308 -5.56 25.15 -31.02
C LEU A 308 -4.41 24.72 -30.10
N GLU A 309 -3.82 23.54 -30.30
CA GLU A 309 -2.68 23.05 -29.50
C GLU A 309 -1.37 23.79 -29.79
N ALA A 310 -1.18 24.25 -31.03
CA ALA A 310 0.05 24.88 -31.47
C ALA A 310 0.10 26.40 -31.22
N CYS A 311 -1.05 27.07 -31.16
CA CYS A 311 -1.11 28.54 -31.03
C CYS A 311 -0.59 29.03 -29.67
N ARG A 312 0.32 30.01 -29.71
CA ARG A 312 1.00 30.64 -28.57
C ARG A 312 0.59 32.10 -28.37
N VAL A 313 -0.42 32.57 -29.09
CA VAL A 313 -0.93 33.94 -28.94
C VAL A 313 -1.71 34.04 -27.62
N ASP A 314 -1.20 34.84 -26.70
CA ASP A 314 -1.84 35.12 -25.40
C ASP A 314 -2.41 36.54 -25.31
N GLU A 315 -2.25 37.34 -26.37
CA GLU A 315 -2.78 38.70 -26.47
C GLU A 315 -4.30 38.69 -26.22
N SER A 316 -4.77 39.56 -25.31
CA SER A 316 -6.19 39.74 -24.96
C SER A 316 -6.91 38.54 -24.33
N LYS A 317 -6.21 37.47 -23.95
CA LYS A 317 -6.83 36.38 -23.18
C LYS A 317 -7.33 36.92 -21.84
N ALA A 318 -8.50 36.45 -21.43
CA ALA A 318 -9.04 36.78 -20.12
C ALA A 318 -8.34 35.94 -19.03
N GLY A 319 -8.05 36.57 -17.90
CA GLY A 319 -7.80 35.84 -16.67
C GLY A 319 -9.08 35.18 -16.19
N TRP A 320 -8.96 33.97 -15.66
CA TRP A 320 -10.03 33.28 -14.97
C TRP A 320 -9.57 32.96 -13.56
N THR A 321 -10.22 33.56 -12.59
CA THR A 321 -10.08 33.16 -11.19
C THR A 321 -11.21 32.21 -10.87
N TYR A 322 -10.87 31.01 -10.39
CA TYR A 322 -11.87 30.10 -9.86
C TYR A 322 -12.69 30.81 -8.77
N HIS A 323 -13.96 31.06 -9.05
CA HIS A 323 -14.93 31.45 -8.05
C HIS A 323 -15.95 30.31 -7.96
N PRO A 324 -16.17 29.70 -6.79
CA PRO A 324 -17.24 28.72 -6.59
C PRO A 324 -18.62 29.27 -6.97
N ASP A 325 -18.78 30.60 -6.93
CA ASP A 325 -20.02 31.26 -7.36
C ASP A 325 -20.06 31.61 -8.87
N THR A 326 -18.93 31.54 -9.60
CA THR A 326 -18.86 31.90 -11.04
C THR A 326 -18.49 30.76 -11.96
N PHE A 327 -18.05 29.59 -11.47
CA PHE A 327 -17.99 28.38 -12.29
C PHE A 327 -19.41 27.90 -12.57
N SER A 328 -20.06 28.65 -13.46
CA SER A 328 -21.39 28.37 -13.92
C SER A 328 -21.39 26.98 -14.52
N GLU A 329 -22.47 26.24 -14.28
CA GLU A 329 -22.72 24.96 -14.96
C GLU A 329 -22.52 25.07 -16.48
N LEU A 330 -22.71 26.27 -17.04
CA LEU A 330 -22.43 26.63 -18.42
C LEU A 330 -20.94 26.51 -18.80
N GLU A 331 -20.00 27.07 -18.02
CA GLU A 331 -18.56 26.95 -18.27
C GLU A 331 -18.10 25.50 -18.14
N ALA A 332 -18.53 24.82 -17.08
CA ALA A 332 -18.28 23.39 -16.89
C ALA A 332 -18.76 22.57 -18.09
N SER A 333 -19.95 22.88 -18.59
CA SER A 333 -20.54 22.20 -19.76
C SER A 333 -19.79 22.51 -21.05
N ARG A 334 -19.32 23.75 -21.23
CA ARG A 334 -18.47 24.13 -22.38
C ARG A 334 -17.15 23.37 -22.37
N VAL A 335 -16.48 23.30 -21.22
CA VAL A 335 -15.23 22.54 -21.09
C VAL A 335 -15.47 21.04 -21.30
N LYS A 336 -16.49 20.46 -20.65
CA LYS A 336 -16.86 19.04 -20.86
C LYS A 336 -17.14 18.73 -22.32
N ARG A 337 -17.91 19.59 -22.99
CA ARG A 337 -18.24 19.43 -24.41
C ARG A 337 -16.96 19.49 -25.26
N PHE A 338 -16.12 20.50 -25.06
CA PHE A 338 -14.84 20.62 -25.77
C PHE A 338 -13.98 19.36 -25.59
N VAL A 339 -13.81 18.90 -24.35
CA VAL A 339 -13.04 17.68 -24.05
C VAL A 339 -13.63 16.47 -24.76
N SER A 340 -14.93 16.25 -24.67
CA SER A 340 -15.59 15.08 -25.26
C SER A 340 -15.55 15.04 -26.79
N MET A 341 -15.52 16.20 -27.45
CA MET A 341 -15.49 16.28 -28.91
C MET A 341 -14.07 16.12 -29.48
N ASN A 342 -13.05 16.54 -28.73
CA ASN A 342 -11.68 16.65 -29.25
C ASN A 342 -10.73 15.59 -28.69
N TYR A 343 -11.03 15.01 -27.52
CA TYR A 343 -10.13 14.05 -26.86
C TYR A 343 -10.87 12.74 -26.58
N PRO A 344 -10.44 11.61 -27.18
CA PRO A 344 -10.98 10.30 -26.86
C PRO A 344 -10.88 9.97 -25.37
N ARG A 345 -11.74 9.08 -24.90
CA ARG A 345 -11.74 8.64 -23.50
C ARG A 345 -10.38 8.04 -23.12
N GLY A 346 -9.70 8.66 -22.15
CA GLY A 346 -8.39 8.23 -21.66
C GLY A 346 -7.22 9.06 -22.17
N THR A 347 -7.41 9.85 -23.23
CA THR A 347 -6.42 10.84 -23.68
C THR A 347 -6.44 12.06 -22.76
N GLU A 348 -5.28 12.58 -22.39
CA GLU A 348 -5.20 13.78 -21.55
C GLU A 348 -5.51 15.04 -22.38
N PRO A 349 -6.55 15.83 -22.04
CA PRO A 349 -6.83 17.08 -22.74
C PRO A 349 -5.68 18.09 -22.61
N ASN A 350 -5.34 18.75 -23.71
CA ASN A 350 -4.32 19.79 -23.74
C ASN A 350 -4.89 21.12 -23.21
N ALA A 351 -4.30 21.65 -22.13
CA ALA A 351 -4.73 22.89 -21.49
C ALA A 351 -4.59 24.11 -22.42
N ARG A 352 -3.58 24.12 -23.31
CA ARG A 352 -3.39 25.18 -24.31
C ARG A 352 -4.51 25.21 -25.34
N ALA A 353 -4.92 24.04 -25.82
CA ALA A 353 -6.04 23.97 -26.76
C ALA A 353 -7.34 24.49 -26.12
N LEU A 354 -7.57 24.15 -24.85
CA LEU A 354 -8.72 24.67 -24.11
C LEU A 354 -8.61 26.19 -23.89
N SER A 355 -7.41 26.68 -23.57
CA SER A 355 -7.09 28.11 -23.43
C SER A 355 -7.42 28.88 -24.71
N ASN A 356 -6.98 28.38 -25.86
CA ASN A 356 -7.22 28.99 -27.15
C ASN A 356 -8.70 28.88 -27.58
N PHE A 357 -9.41 27.82 -27.18
CA PHE A 357 -10.83 27.66 -27.45
C PHE A 357 -11.72 28.60 -26.61
N LEU A 358 -11.41 28.76 -25.33
CA LEU A 358 -12.17 29.61 -24.41
C LEU A 358 -11.71 31.07 -24.42
N TRP A 359 -10.52 31.33 -24.98
CA TRP A 359 -9.81 32.60 -24.91
C TRP A 359 -9.48 33.03 -23.47
N ILE A 360 -9.03 32.06 -22.67
CA ILE A 360 -8.66 32.19 -21.24
C ILE A 360 -7.21 31.75 -21.07
N HIS A 361 -6.45 32.28 -20.10
CA HIS A 361 -5.06 31.87 -19.87
C HIS A 361 -4.89 30.35 -19.63
N GLU A 362 -3.76 29.80 -20.09
CA GLU A 362 -3.45 28.36 -20.04
C GLU A 362 -3.44 27.80 -18.61
N SER A 363 -2.87 28.54 -17.66
CA SER A 363 -2.84 28.19 -16.23
C SER A 363 -4.24 27.96 -15.64
N ASP A 364 -5.18 28.78 -16.09
CA ASP A 364 -6.54 28.80 -15.57
C ASP A 364 -7.35 27.65 -16.17
N CYS A 365 -7.17 27.39 -17.47
CA CYS A 365 -7.71 26.20 -18.13
C CYS A 365 -7.17 24.89 -17.57
N ALA A 366 -5.90 24.84 -17.15
CA ALA A 366 -5.35 23.68 -16.44
C ALA A 366 -6.10 23.44 -15.12
N SER A 367 -6.38 24.51 -14.37
CA SER A 367 -7.17 24.46 -13.12
C SER A 367 -8.61 23.99 -13.38
N MET A 368 -9.26 24.48 -14.44
CA MET A 368 -10.59 24.02 -14.86
C MET A 368 -10.61 22.52 -15.19
N LEU A 369 -9.60 22.02 -15.90
CA LEU A 369 -9.49 20.60 -16.25
C LEU A 369 -9.29 19.73 -15.00
N ASP A 370 -8.52 20.20 -14.02
CA ASP A 370 -8.36 19.52 -12.74
C ASP A 370 -9.68 19.46 -11.95
N LEU A 371 -10.45 20.54 -11.94
CA LEU A 371 -11.79 20.55 -11.33
C LEU A 371 -12.73 19.52 -11.97
N LEU A 372 -12.74 19.40 -13.30
CA LEU A 372 -13.53 18.38 -14.01
C LEU A 372 -13.09 16.94 -13.72
N ARG A 373 -11.84 16.75 -13.32
CA ARG A 373 -11.30 15.44 -12.91
C ARG A 373 -11.57 15.15 -11.43
N GLY A 374 -12.26 16.05 -10.72
CA GLY A 374 -12.49 15.95 -9.28
C GLY A 374 -11.25 16.26 -8.44
N ARG A 375 -10.21 16.86 -9.04
CA ARG A 375 -9.03 17.33 -8.33
C ARG A 375 -9.29 18.77 -7.88
N ILE A 376 -9.98 18.89 -6.76
CA ILE A 376 -10.30 20.18 -6.16
C ILE A 376 -9.13 20.58 -5.26
N VAL A 377 -8.59 21.77 -5.47
CA VAL A 377 -7.65 22.38 -4.52
C VAL A 377 -8.46 22.85 -3.33
N TRP A 378 -8.27 22.19 -2.20
CA TRP A 378 -8.97 22.51 -0.97
C TRP A 378 -8.15 23.53 -0.17
N ASP A 379 -8.46 24.80 -0.37
CA ASP A 379 -7.90 25.91 0.40
C ASP A 379 -8.85 26.35 1.52
N ASN A 380 -8.39 27.30 2.34
CA ASN A 380 -9.18 27.87 3.44
C ASN A 380 -10.48 28.52 2.94
N TYR A 381 -10.47 29.05 1.71
CA TYR A 381 -11.63 29.68 1.11
C TYR A 381 -12.73 28.66 0.79
N ALA A 382 -12.39 27.54 0.13
CA ALA A 382 -13.31 26.44 -0.13
C ALA A 382 -13.87 25.84 1.18
N ALA A 383 -13.02 25.68 2.20
CA ALA A 383 -13.43 25.21 3.52
C ALA A 383 -14.45 26.17 4.19
N ASN A 384 -14.13 27.46 4.26
CA ASN A 384 -15.00 28.49 4.84
C ASN A 384 -16.34 28.59 4.08
N ARG A 385 -16.32 28.43 2.75
CA ARG A 385 -17.53 28.43 1.94
C ARG A 385 -18.44 27.23 2.25
N ILE A 386 -17.86 26.03 2.42
CA ILE A 386 -18.62 24.84 2.81
C ILE A 386 -19.29 25.05 4.17
N VAL A 387 -18.54 25.56 5.14
CA VAL A 387 -19.06 25.87 6.49
C VAL A 387 -20.22 26.85 6.37
N ASN A 388 -20.03 27.97 5.67
CA ASN A 388 -21.08 28.98 5.48
C ASN A 388 -22.34 28.43 4.80
N LEU A 389 -22.19 27.64 3.73
CA LEU A 389 -23.32 27.00 3.04
C LEU A 389 -24.03 25.98 3.93
N ARG A 390 -23.27 25.25 4.75
CA ARG A 390 -23.82 24.29 5.71
C ARG A 390 -24.57 24.99 6.84
N ASP A 391 -24.05 26.10 7.35
CA ASP A 391 -24.70 26.91 8.39
C ASP A 391 -26.02 27.51 7.89
N ARG A 392 -26.13 27.77 6.58
CA ARG A 392 -27.38 28.15 5.90
C ARG A 392 -28.33 26.99 5.61
N GLY A 393 -28.00 25.77 6.05
CA GLY A 393 -28.83 24.57 5.84
C GLY A 393 -28.83 24.03 4.42
N VAL A 394 -27.86 24.38 3.57
CA VAL A 394 -27.78 23.87 2.20
C VAL A 394 -27.41 22.37 2.23
N PRO A 395 -28.18 21.48 1.56
CA PRO A 395 -27.86 20.05 1.53
C PRO A 395 -26.48 19.76 0.90
N LEU A 396 -25.75 18.78 1.43
CA LEU A 396 -24.40 18.44 0.97
C LEU A 396 -24.31 18.12 -0.52
N GLY A 397 -25.34 17.52 -1.11
CA GLY A 397 -25.38 17.28 -2.57
C GLY A 397 -25.38 18.58 -3.37
N ARG A 398 -26.08 19.61 -2.88
CA ARG A 398 -26.12 20.93 -3.51
C ARG A 398 -24.86 21.74 -3.24
N ILE A 399 -24.27 21.63 -2.03
CA ILE A 399 -22.95 22.20 -1.75
C ILE A 399 -21.90 21.56 -2.68
N ALA A 400 -21.94 20.24 -2.86
CA ALA A 400 -21.03 19.53 -3.75
C ALA A 400 -21.12 20.04 -5.19
N SER A 401 -22.33 20.18 -5.74
CA SER A 401 -22.52 20.71 -7.10
C SER A 401 -22.11 22.16 -7.25
N LEU A 402 -22.27 22.99 -6.20
CA LEU A 402 -21.82 24.39 -6.19
C LEU A 402 -20.29 24.52 -6.18
N ILE A 403 -19.59 23.55 -5.57
CA ILE A 403 -18.12 23.57 -5.49
C ILE A 403 -17.49 22.90 -6.69
N SER A 404 -18.09 21.83 -7.22
CA SER A 404 -17.59 21.22 -8.43
C SER A 404 -18.68 20.39 -9.12
N PRO A 405 -18.79 20.48 -10.45
CA PRO A 405 -19.79 19.74 -11.23
C PRO A 405 -19.54 18.23 -11.28
N VAL A 406 -18.47 17.73 -10.66
CA VAL A 406 -18.14 16.29 -10.56
C VAL A 406 -18.02 15.81 -9.12
N LEU A 407 -18.16 16.71 -8.14
CA LEU A 407 -18.15 16.33 -6.74
C LEU A 407 -19.53 15.79 -6.34
N THR A 408 -19.54 14.62 -5.73
CA THR A 408 -20.76 13.99 -5.22
C THR A 408 -20.96 14.34 -3.74
N ALA A 409 -22.20 14.20 -3.24
CA ALA A 409 -22.49 14.32 -1.81
C ALA A 409 -21.56 13.43 -0.95
N LYS A 410 -21.31 12.18 -1.38
CA LYS A 410 -20.38 11.26 -0.70
C LYS A 410 -18.93 11.75 -0.74
N GLY A 411 -18.50 12.32 -1.86
CA GLY A 411 -17.18 12.95 -1.98
C GLY A 411 -17.03 14.11 -1.00
N MET A 412 -18.07 14.94 -0.88
CA MET A 412 -18.14 16.04 0.08
C MET A 412 -18.14 15.55 1.53
N GLU A 413 -18.93 14.53 1.87
CA GLU A 413 -18.93 13.92 3.21
C GLU A 413 -17.55 13.38 3.59
N LYS A 414 -16.85 12.75 2.65
CA LYS A 414 -15.50 12.27 2.86
C LYS A 414 -14.55 13.44 3.11
N PHE A 415 -14.61 14.49 2.29
CA PHE A 415 -13.80 15.68 2.48
C PHE A 415 -14.04 16.32 3.85
N LEU A 416 -15.31 16.54 4.20
CA LEU A 416 -15.70 17.09 5.49
C LEU A 416 -15.12 16.26 6.63
N ARG A 417 -15.22 14.93 6.57
CA ARG A 417 -14.64 14.02 7.57
C ARG A 417 -13.12 14.11 7.65
N ASP A 418 -12.45 14.17 6.52
CA ASP A 418 -10.98 14.08 6.44
C ASP A 418 -10.29 15.41 6.79
N LYS A 419 -10.96 16.55 6.57
CA LYS A 419 -10.35 17.89 6.64
C LYS A 419 -11.02 18.84 7.63
N LEU A 420 -12.33 18.72 7.83
CA LEU A 420 -13.12 19.54 8.74
C LEU A 420 -13.77 18.72 9.86
N GLY A 421 -13.47 17.43 9.92
CA GLY A 421 -13.94 16.55 10.97
C GLY A 421 -13.29 16.96 12.28
N PRO A 422 -13.88 16.59 13.44
CA PRO A 422 -13.14 16.65 14.68
C PRO A 422 -11.79 15.96 14.49
N GLU A 423 -10.75 16.43 15.19
CA GLU A 423 -9.44 15.78 15.20
C GLU A 423 -9.63 14.27 15.27
N LYS A 424 -8.92 13.53 14.41
CA LYS A 424 -9.08 12.09 14.29
C LYS A 424 -9.07 11.51 15.72
N PRO A 425 -10.12 10.77 16.12
CA PRO A 425 -10.18 10.20 17.45
C PRO A 425 -8.88 9.45 17.74
N ARG A 426 -8.35 9.60 18.96
CA ARG A 426 -7.06 9.02 19.32
C ARG A 426 -7.13 7.50 19.22
N ASP A 427 -5.99 6.88 18.88
CA ASP A 427 -5.85 5.42 18.98
C ASP A 427 -5.75 4.99 20.45
N MET A 428 -6.28 3.81 20.76
CA MET A 428 -6.19 3.24 22.12
C MET A 428 -4.72 3.01 22.52
N THR A 429 -4.35 3.37 23.75
CA THR A 429 -3.07 2.97 24.36
C THR A 429 -3.08 1.49 24.73
N ALA A 430 -1.90 0.95 25.06
CA ALA A 430 -1.80 -0.41 25.58
C ALA A 430 -2.58 -0.59 26.90
N GLU A 431 -2.53 0.39 27.81
CA GLU A 431 -3.26 0.36 29.08
C GLU A 431 -4.77 0.37 28.88
N GLU A 432 -5.25 1.15 27.91
CA GLU A 432 -6.67 1.16 27.52
C GLU A 432 -7.08 -0.18 26.92
N MET A 433 -6.24 -0.78 26.05
CA MET A 433 -6.49 -2.12 25.53
C MET A 433 -6.57 -3.18 26.64
N ASP A 434 -5.68 -3.11 27.63
CA ASP A 434 -5.70 -4.01 28.79
C ASP A 434 -6.95 -3.80 29.64
N THR A 435 -7.39 -2.55 29.81
CA THR A 435 -8.64 -2.19 30.48
C THR A 435 -9.85 -2.76 29.76
N VAL A 436 -9.94 -2.60 28.43
CA VAL A 436 -11.00 -3.22 27.62
C VAL A 436 -10.98 -4.73 27.77
N SER A 437 -9.79 -5.35 27.71
CA SER A 437 -9.63 -6.80 27.86
C SER A 437 -10.13 -7.28 29.22
N ALA A 438 -9.81 -6.57 30.30
CA ALA A 438 -10.26 -6.88 31.66
C ALA A 438 -11.79 -6.77 31.78
N ILE A 439 -12.39 -5.66 31.32
CA ILE A 439 -13.84 -5.44 31.36
C ILE A 439 -14.57 -6.52 30.56
N VAL A 440 -14.13 -6.82 29.34
CA VAL A 440 -14.75 -7.85 28.51
C VAL A 440 -14.63 -9.22 29.18
N LYS A 441 -13.45 -9.56 29.74
CA LYS A 441 -13.25 -10.84 30.45
C LYS A 441 -14.18 -10.99 31.64
N GLU A 442 -14.39 -9.94 32.42
CA GLU A 442 -15.20 -9.96 33.63
C GLU A 442 -16.72 -9.95 33.34
N TYR A 443 -17.16 -9.20 32.32
CA TYR A 443 -18.56 -8.86 32.13
C TYR A 443 -19.23 -9.44 30.89
N HIS A 444 -18.51 -10.06 29.94
CA HIS A 444 -19.14 -10.55 28.70
C HIS A 444 -20.25 -11.59 28.90
N GLN A 445 -20.27 -12.32 30.03
CA GLN A 445 -21.33 -13.27 30.40
C GLN A 445 -22.40 -12.66 31.31
N LYS A 446 -22.18 -11.45 31.83
CA LYS A 446 -23.01 -10.83 32.87
C LYS A 446 -23.84 -9.65 32.36
N LEU A 447 -23.42 -9.03 31.25
CA LEU A 447 -24.04 -7.83 30.70
C LEU A 447 -24.49 -8.05 29.27
N ALA A 448 -25.58 -7.39 28.89
CA ALA A 448 -25.99 -7.35 27.49
C ALA A 448 -24.92 -6.59 26.65
N PRO A 449 -24.81 -6.86 25.32
CA PRO A 449 -23.77 -6.25 24.48
C PRO A 449 -23.74 -4.72 24.53
N ASN A 450 -24.90 -4.07 24.61
CA ASN A 450 -25.01 -2.61 24.68
C ASN A 450 -24.49 -2.07 26.03
N GLU A 451 -24.81 -2.74 27.14
CA GLU A 451 -24.33 -2.38 28.47
C GLU A 451 -22.82 -2.58 28.61
N LEU A 452 -22.29 -3.66 28.04
CA LEU A 452 -20.86 -3.90 27.95
C LEU A 452 -20.15 -2.80 27.15
N CYS A 453 -20.74 -2.38 26.03
CA CYS A 453 -20.23 -1.27 25.22
C CYS A 453 -20.23 0.05 26.00
N THR A 454 -21.29 0.36 26.73
CA THR A 454 -21.35 1.56 27.58
C THR A 454 -20.26 1.54 28.64
N LYS A 455 -20.10 0.41 29.34
CA LYS A 455 -19.09 0.26 30.40
C LYS A 455 -17.66 0.40 29.88
N VAL A 456 -17.38 -0.13 28.68
CA VAL A 456 -16.09 0.07 28.02
C VAL A 456 -15.90 1.53 27.62
N ARG A 457 -16.94 2.19 27.08
CA ARG A 457 -16.87 3.60 26.68
C ARG A 457 -16.61 4.54 27.86
N GLU A 458 -17.15 4.23 29.04
CA GLU A 458 -16.89 5.00 30.26
C GLU A 458 -15.44 4.85 30.75
N SER A 459 -14.74 3.78 30.34
CA SER A 459 -13.41 3.44 30.83
C SER A 459 -12.27 3.80 29.86
N VAL A 460 -12.61 4.07 28.60
CA VAL A 460 -11.67 4.34 27.51
C VAL A 460 -12.17 5.63 26.89
N GLY A 461 -11.47 6.75 27.11
CA GLY A 461 -11.94 8.12 26.81
C GLY A 461 -12.26 8.39 25.33
N ASP A 462 -11.86 9.55 24.79
CA ASP A 462 -12.13 9.90 23.38
C ASP A 462 -11.23 9.12 22.39
N CYS A 463 -11.48 7.82 22.29
CA CYS A 463 -10.84 6.90 21.34
C CYS A 463 -11.73 6.66 20.11
N ASP A 464 -11.11 6.22 19.01
CA ASP A 464 -11.86 5.73 17.84
C ASP A 464 -12.72 4.52 18.22
N TRP A 465 -14.02 4.77 18.41
CA TRP A 465 -14.99 3.77 18.83
C TRP A 465 -15.08 2.58 17.85
N THR A 466 -14.74 2.78 16.57
CA THR A 466 -14.68 1.68 15.59
C THR A 466 -13.58 0.69 15.95
N LYS A 467 -12.42 1.20 16.37
CA LYS A 467 -11.28 0.38 16.83
C LYS A 467 -11.57 -0.27 18.17
N VAL A 468 -12.18 0.47 19.12
CA VAL A 468 -12.60 -0.05 20.43
C VAL A 468 -13.59 -1.21 20.25
N LEU A 469 -14.65 -1.03 19.45
CA LEU A 469 -15.61 -2.09 19.12
C LEU A 469 -14.94 -3.30 18.45
N GLY A 470 -14.00 -3.06 17.53
CA GLY A 470 -13.22 -4.14 16.91
C GLY A 470 -12.45 -4.96 17.94
N TYR A 471 -11.86 -4.28 18.94
CA TYR A 471 -11.10 -4.91 20.01
C TYR A 471 -11.99 -5.62 21.04
N ILE A 472 -13.13 -5.03 21.43
CA ILE A 472 -14.16 -5.71 22.25
C ILE A 472 -14.55 -7.03 21.60
N ASN A 473 -14.90 -7.01 20.31
CA ASN A 473 -15.28 -8.20 19.56
C ASN A 473 -14.15 -9.24 19.49
N LYS A 474 -12.89 -8.80 19.38
CA LYS A 474 -11.72 -9.68 19.38
C LYS A 474 -11.52 -10.34 20.75
N CYS A 475 -11.67 -9.60 21.84
CA CYS A 475 -11.56 -10.12 23.21
C CYS A 475 -12.71 -11.09 23.52
N ALA A 476 -13.95 -10.70 23.20
CA ALA A 476 -15.12 -11.55 23.33
C ALA A 476 -14.98 -12.83 22.49
N GLY A 477 -14.50 -12.71 21.24
CA GLY A 477 -14.25 -13.85 20.35
C GLY A 477 -13.14 -14.81 20.83
N ARG A 478 -12.20 -14.33 21.66
CA ARG A 478 -11.18 -15.20 22.30
C ARG A 478 -11.75 -15.95 23.51
N LEU A 479 -12.65 -15.31 24.25
CA LEU A 479 -13.35 -15.90 25.40
C LEU A 479 -14.44 -16.88 24.95
N SER A 480 -15.07 -16.60 23.81
CA SER A 480 -16.04 -17.47 23.14
C SER A 480 -15.41 -18.73 22.52
N LYS A 481 -14.14 -19.05 22.78
CA LYS A 481 -13.64 -20.42 22.57
C LYS A 481 -14.48 -21.43 23.37
N ARG A 482 -15.07 -21.02 24.50
CA ARG A 482 -16.04 -21.80 25.27
C ARG A 482 -17.37 -21.99 24.53
N ASP A 483 -17.91 -20.92 23.92
CA ASP A 483 -19.13 -21.01 23.10
C ASP A 483 -18.90 -21.76 21.78
N ALA A 484 -17.67 -21.71 21.25
CA ALA A 484 -17.23 -22.49 20.10
C ALA A 484 -17.08 -23.99 20.39
N ILE A 485 -17.05 -24.41 21.66
CA ILE A 485 -17.17 -25.82 22.05
C ILE A 485 -18.64 -26.25 21.89
N TRP A 486 -19.59 -25.43 22.34
CA TRP A 486 -21.03 -25.68 22.19
C TRP A 486 -21.46 -25.73 20.71
N LEU A 487 -20.88 -24.87 19.85
CA LEU A 487 -21.12 -24.91 18.40
C LEU A 487 -20.49 -26.11 17.69
N ARG A 488 -19.54 -26.83 18.28
CA ARG A 488 -19.04 -28.12 17.75
C ARG A 488 -20.01 -29.27 18.04
N ASP A 489 -20.76 -29.17 19.14
CA ASP A 489 -21.73 -30.18 19.55
C ASP A 489 -23.08 -29.98 18.83
N ALA A 490 -23.42 -28.74 18.46
CA ALA A 490 -24.53 -28.46 17.56
C ALA A 490 -24.12 -28.73 16.11
N ASP A 491 -24.99 -29.33 15.29
CA ASP A 491 -24.72 -29.80 13.93
C ASP A 491 -24.27 -28.66 12.97
N ALA A 492 -22.98 -28.34 13.07
CA ALA A 492 -22.36 -27.11 12.57
C ALA A 492 -22.39 -27.02 11.04
N ASP A 493 -22.30 -28.17 10.38
CA ASP A 493 -22.28 -28.26 8.93
C ASP A 493 -23.65 -27.92 8.34
N GLU A 494 -24.74 -28.26 9.06
CA GLU A 494 -26.10 -27.88 8.65
C GLU A 494 -26.35 -26.37 8.85
N MET A 495 -25.79 -25.78 9.91
CA MET A 495 -25.91 -24.33 10.14
C MET A 495 -25.16 -23.50 9.08
N VAL A 496 -23.94 -23.91 8.72
CA VAL A 496 -23.15 -23.28 7.64
C VAL A 496 -23.88 -23.43 6.31
N ARG A 497 -24.44 -24.61 6.01
CA ARG A 497 -25.26 -24.84 4.81
C ARG A 497 -26.49 -23.94 4.74
N LYS A 498 -27.22 -23.75 5.84
CA LYS A 498 -28.40 -22.86 5.90
C LYS A 498 -28.04 -21.39 5.64
N ILE A 499 -26.90 -20.91 6.16
CA ILE A 499 -26.42 -19.54 5.93
C ILE A 499 -25.95 -19.36 4.49
N LEU A 500 -25.16 -20.29 3.96
CA LEU A 500 -24.65 -20.22 2.58
C LEU A 500 -25.78 -20.34 1.55
N ALA A 501 -26.83 -21.11 1.85
CA ALA A 501 -28.04 -21.17 1.05
C ALA A 501 -28.93 -19.92 1.15
N GLY A 502 -28.52 -18.89 1.93
CA GLY A 502 -29.28 -17.66 2.12
C GLY A 502 -30.58 -17.81 2.92
N LYS A 503 -30.81 -18.98 3.52
CA LYS A 503 -32.07 -19.32 4.21
C LYS A 503 -32.21 -18.63 5.57
N THR A 504 -31.11 -18.22 6.18
CA THR A 504 -31.11 -17.53 7.48
C THR A 504 -30.08 -16.41 7.53
N ARG A 505 -30.48 -15.23 8.01
CA ARG A 505 -29.54 -14.12 8.25
C ARG A 505 -28.76 -14.34 9.56
N ILE A 506 -27.48 -13.98 9.56
CA ILE A 506 -26.56 -14.13 10.70
C ILE A 506 -27.14 -13.59 12.03
N PRO A 507 -27.80 -12.41 12.09
CA PRO A 507 -28.40 -11.93 13.33
C PRO A 507 -29.50 -12.84 13.89
N ASN A 508 -30.33 -13.40 13.00
CA ASN A 508 -31.44 -14.27 13.41
C ASN A 508 -30.91 -15.61 13.91
N LEU A 509 -29.88 -16.15 13.27
CA LEU A 509 -29.24 -17.39 13.73
C LEU A 509 -28.49 -17.18 15.05
N ALA A 510 -27.80 -16.05 15.21
CA ALA A 510 -27.12 -15.70 16.45
C ALA A 510 -28.11 -15.63 17.62
N ALA A 511 -29.27 -14.99 17.42
CA ALA A 511 -30.33 -14.95 18.41
C ALA A 511 -30.94 -16.33 18.71
N ALA A 512 -31.20 -17.15 17.68
CA ALA A 512 -31.77 -18.49 17.85
C ALA A 512 -30.84 -19.46 18.59
N LEU A 513 -29.53 -19.27 18.46
CA LEU A 513 -28.51 -20.09 19.12
C LEU A 513 -28.04 -19.50 20.46
N ASP A 514 -28.62 -18.37 20.88
CA ASP A 514 -28.18 -17.60 22.05
C ASP A 514 -26.66 -17.34 22.09
N VAL A 515 -26.09 -16.97 20.93
CA VAL A 515 -24.67 -16.63 20.78
C VAL A 515 -24.48 -15.23 20.24
N SER A 516 -23.37 -14.59 20.60
CA SER A 516 -23.05 -13.28 20.01
C SER A 516 -22.81 -13.39 18.49
N LYS A 517 -23.27 -12.38 17.74
CA LYS A 517 -23.01 -12.25 16.30
C LYS A 517 -21.51 -12.30 15.98
N GLY A 518 -20.67 -11.78 16.88
CA GLY A 518 -19.21 -11.83 16.76
C GLY A 518 -18.67 -13.25 16.82
N ALA A 519 -19.08 -14.02 17.84
CA ALA A 519 -18.69 -15.42 18.00
C ALA A 519 -19.14 -16.28 16.81
N LEU A 520 -20.39 -16.12 16.38
CA LEU A 520 -20.92 -16.83 15.21
C LEU A 520 -20.13 -16.46 13.94
N ASN A 521 -19.78 -15.19 13.71
CA ASN A 521 -18.95 -14.80 12.57
C ASN A 521 -17.53 -15.38 12.62
N VAL A 522 -16.90 -15.43 13.80
CA VAL A 522 -15.58 -16.03 13.97
C VAL A 522 -15.65 -17.53 13.67
N TYR A 523 -16.69 -18.20 14.17
CA TYR A 523 -16.94 -19.62 13.92
C TYR A 523 -17.18 -19.91 12.44
N LEU A 524 -18.09 -19.17 11.79
CA LEU A 524 -18.39 -19.29 10.38
C LEU A 524 -17.15 -19.06 9.52
N LYS A 525 -16.32 -18.04 9.82
CA LYS A 525 -15.06 -17.81 9.10
C LYS A 525 -14.05 -18.94 9.30
N ALA A 526 -14.00 -19.55 10.48
CA ALA A 526 -13.11 -20.68 10.75
C ALA A 526 -13.58 -21.95 10.00
N HIS A 527 -14.89 -22.20 9.98
CA HIS A 527 -15.49 -23.31 9.22
C HIS A 527 -15.41 -23.09 7.71
N GLU A 528 -15.68 -21.88 7.22
CA GLU A 528 -15.55 -21.50 5.81
C GLU A 528 -14.12 -21.75 5.31
N ARG A 529 -13.10 -21.44 6.12
CA ARG A 529 -11.70 -21.76 5.77
C ARG A 529 -11.42 -23.26 5.67
N LYS A 530 -12.11 -24.10 6.45
CA LYS A 530 -11.99 -25.56 6.40
C LYS A 530 -12.74 -26.15 5.20
N MET A 531 -13.98 -25.72 4.97
CA MET A 531 -14.81 -26.19 3.85
C MET A 531 -14.34 -25.67 2.50
N PHE A 532 -13.77 -24.46 2.47
CA PHE A 532 -13.27 -23.81 1.26
C PHE A 532 -11.79 -23.42 1.41
N PRO A 533 -10.87 -24.40 1.33
CA PRO A 533 -9.44 -24.16 1.43
C PRO A 533 -8.97 -23.10 0.43
N ARG A 534 -8.04 -22.24 0.87
CA ARG A 534 -7.45 -21.21 0.01
C ARG A 534 -6.54 -21.79 -1.06
N GLU A 535 -5.84 -22.87 -0.74
CA GLU A 535 -4.97 -23.58 -1.66
C GLU A 535 -5.81 -24.26 -2.74
N TRP A 536 -5.33 -24.18 -3.97
CA TRP A 536 -5.97 -24.79 -5.13
C TRP A 536 -5.23 -26.04 -5.53
N THR A 537 -5.93 -27.17 -5.54
CA THR A 537 -5.38 -28.42 -6.09
C THR A 537 -5.30 -28.34 -7.61
N LEU A 538 -4.54 -29.24 -8.23
CA LEU A 538 -4.43 -29.34 -9.68
C LEU A 538 -5.82 -29.57 -10.32
N GLU A 539 -6.57 -30.54 -9.80
CA GLU A 539 -7.92 -30.87 -10.27
C GLU A 539 -8.89 -29.68 -10.17
N GLU A 540 -8.82 -28.88 -9.09
CA GLU A 540 -9.65 -27.67 -8.94
C GLU A 540 -9.28 -26.60 -9.98
N LYS A 541 -7.98 -26.46 -10.30
CA LYS A 541 -7.51 -25.53 -11.34
C LYS A 541 -7.94 -25.99 -12.72
N GLU A 542 -7.84 -27.27 -13.03
CA GLU A 542 -8.31 -27.85 -14.29
C GLU A 542 -9.81 -27.62 -14.49
N LYS A 543 -10.64 -27.89 -13.47
CA LYS A 543 -12.09 -27.59 -13.51
C LYS A 543 -12.37 -26.10 -13.69
N ALA A 544 -11.55 -25.22 -13.10
CA ALA A 544 -11.68 -23.79 -13.31
C ALA A 544 -11.31 -23.37 -14.73
N LEU A 545 -10.24 -23.92 -15.29
CA LEU A 545 -9.81 -23.67 -16.68
C LEU A 545 -10.89 -24.13 -17.66
N GLU A 546 -11.37 -25.36 -17.53
CA GLU A 546 -12.44 -25.93 -18.36
C GLU A 546 -13.70 -25.07 -18.32
N TYR A 547 -14.05 -24.56 -17.12
CA TYR A 547 -15.18 -23.67 -16.95
C TYR A 547 -15.00 -22.35 -17.71
N PHE A 548 -13.80 -21.77 -17.70
CA PHE A 548 -13.51 -20.50 -18.37
C PHE A 548 -13.45 -20.64 -19.89
N GLU A 549 -12.90 -21.74 -20.41
CA GLU A 549 -12.85 -22.01 -21.85
C GLU A 549 -14.25 -22.15 -22.46
N LYS A 550 -15.20 -22.71 -21.69
CA LYS A 550 -16.58 -22.93 -22.16
C LYS A 550 -17.49 -21.70 -22.07
N PHE A 551 -17.08 -20.64 -21.38
CA PHE A 551 -17.96 -19.50 -21.09
C PHE A 551 -17.59 -18.25 -21.92
N THR A 552 -18.46 -17.86 -22.85
CA THR A 552 -18.26 -16.70 -23.74
C THR A 552 -18.91 -15.39 -23.25
N GLY A 553 -19.48 -15.39 -22.04
CA GLY A 553 -20.26 -14.28 -21.48
C GLY A 553 -19.83 -13.82 -20.09
N ALA A 554 -20.71 -13.09 -19.40
CA ALA A 554 -20.47 -12.68 -18.01
C ALA A 554 -20.37 -13.92 -17.10
N ILE A 555 -19.23 -14.07 -16.41
CA ILE A 555 -18.96 -15.25 -15.59
C ILE A 555 -19.90 -15.28 -14.37
N ASP A 556 -20.73 -16.32 -14.29
CA ASP A 556 -21.50 -16.66 -13.10
C ASP A 556 -20.61 -17.35 -12.06
N TRP A 557 -20.15 -16.56 -11.08
CA TRP A 557 -19.27 -17.02 -10.01
C TRP A 557 -19.93 -18.01 -9.05
N ASP A 558 -21.25 -17.94 -8.89
CA ASP A 558 -22.00 -18.83 -8.01
C ASP A 558 -22.19 -20.20 -8.65
N HIS A 559 -22.40 -20.24 -9.98
CA HIS A 559 -22.39 -21.49 -10.73
C HIS A 559 -21.00 -22.13 -10.76
N MET A 560 -19.95 -21.34 -11.00
CA MET A 560 -18.56 -21.84 -10.97
C MET A 560 -18.18 -22.40 -9.59
N SER A 561 -18.56 -21.70 -8.51
CA SER A 561 -18.34 -22.17 -7.13
C SER A 561 -19.01 -23.53 -6.88
N ARG A 562 -20.25 -23.72 -7.36
CA ARG A 562 -20.97 -25.01 -7.28
C ARG A 562 -20.29 -26.09 -8.12
N HIS A 563 -19.80 -25.74 -9.32
CA HIS A 563 -19.13 -26.67 -10.22
C HIS A 563 -17.81 -27.21 -9.62
N ILE A 564 -17.04 -26.35 -8.95
CA ILE A 564 -15.80 -26.74 -8.27
C ILE A 564 -16.08 -27.39 -6.91
N GLY A 565 -17.16 -27.00 -6.24
CA GLY A 565 -17.67 -27.58 -4.99
C GLY A 565 -16.90 -27.19 -3.73
N LYS A 566 -15.59 -26.94 -3.83
CA LYS A 566 -14.69 -26.63 -2.68
C LYS A 566 -14.14 -25.21 -2.69
N LYS A 567 -14.69 -24.32 -3.52
CA LYS A 567 -14.25 -22.92 -3.62
C LYS A 567 -15.45 -21.98 -3.58
N THR A 568 -15.32 -20.87 -2.88
CA THR A 568 -16.32 -19.79 -2.85
C THR A 568 -16.31 -18.97 -4.16
N PRO A 569 -17.41 -18.28 -4.51
CA PRO A 569 -17.49 -17.43 -5.71
C PRO A 569 -16.37 -16.38 -5.75
N ARG A 570 -16.02 -15.84 -4.59
CA ARG A 570 -14.92 -14.88 -4.44
C ARG A 570 -13.56 -15.51 -4.73
N GLN A 571 -13.29 -16.73 -4.25
CA GLN A 571 -12.04 -17.44 -4.54
C GLN A 571 -11.93 -17.76 -6.03
N CYS A 572 -13.01 -18.23 -6.65
CA CYS A 572 -13.11 -18.44 -8.10
C CYS A 572 -12.76 -17.17 -8.89
N ARG A 573 -13.31 -16.02 -8.48
CA ARG A 573 -12.99 -14.71 -9.10
C ARG A 573 -11.53 -14.30 -8.94
N THR A 574 -10.91 -14.60 -7.80
CA THR A 574 -9.48 -14.32 -7.59
C THR A 574 -8.63 -15.20 -8.49
N MET A 575 -8.91 -16.50 -8.55
CA MET A 575 -8.20 -17.45 -9.43
C MET A 575 -8.30 -17.04 -10.90
N TYR A 576 -9.48 -16.62 -11.38
CA TYR A 576 -9.64 -16.08 -12.73
C TYR A 576 -8.68 -14.92 -13.03
N LYS A 577 -8.55 -13.97 -12.09
CA LYS A 577 -7.63 -12.83 -12.25
C LYS A 577 -6.17 -13.27 -12.26
N GLU A 578 -5.81 -14.29 -11.48
CA GLU A 578 -4.46 -14.84 -11.45
C GLU A 578 -4.13 -15.55 -12.76
N LEU A 579 -5.01 -16.41 -13.27
CA LEU A 579 -4.82 -17.11 -14.54
C LEU A 579 -4.73 -16.13 -15.72
N ARG A 580 -5.54 -15.06 -15.74
CA ARG A 580 -5.40 -13.98 -16.73
C ARG A 580 -4.06 -13.24 -16.65
N ARG A 581 -3.53 -13.01 -15.44
CA ARG A 581 -2.21 -12.39 -15.27
C ARG A 581 -1.08 -13.28 -15.77
N MET A 582 -1.26 -14.60 -15.71
CA MET A 582 -0.33 -15.58 -16.25
C MET A 582 -0.44 -15.78 -17.76
N GLY A 583 -1.38 -15.08 -18.44
CA GLY A 583 -1.55 -15.18 -19.89
C GLY A 583 -2.21 -16.48 -20.36
N LEU A 584 -2.88 -17.20 -19.47
CA LEU A 584 -3.63 -18.42 -19.82
C LEU A 584 -5.00 -18.12 -20.46
N PHE A 585 -5.40 -16.84 -20.53
CA PHE A 585 -6.64 -16.32 -21.15
C PHE A 585 -6.53 -14.86 -21.58
#